data_AF-A0AAV4FLG2-F1
#
_entry.id   AF-A0AAV4FLG2-F1
#
_cell.length_a   1.000
_cell.length_b   1.000
_cell.length_c   1.000
_cell.angle_alpha   90.00
_cell.angle_beta   90.00
_cell.angle_gamma   90.00
#
_symmetry.space_group_name_H-M   'P 1'
#
loop_
_entity.id
_entity.type
_entity.pdbx_description
1 polymer ?
#
loop_
_entity_poly.entity_id
_entity_poly.type
_entity_poly.pdbx_seq_one_letter_code
_entity_poly.pdbx_strand_id
1 'polypeptide(L)'
;MHVVAASAKQFIHTFFNPTTCKMADIKDYVRDTCKCPVPCDFLIYDPTISFASTSVYATERLLATTASANLHRKFMKARETTARMDPLKFRQFCDLAEDMRSRFTKLREVIEVDVRSRLEQQHDTLKAVHDDMEKVYQNKMYLVKWQKYHVDKNFVRARQAMEERTLFSFALGFQEFSFQVESRIWQISHGPPSTTNNVTLTENVKTSLYMDALNLIEGRIDLATRALANYTQLYGAFYNGTPIFRYQYEKELRDLNTYVTPRPLLRESLFHSAYAAKYSGRLGYAIGNVSETLEIYKDLLDKSYHYGNITHEEIHANNVQFLSKCRRFYSRKSTFYVESIEYPSRILAARIAELERRWRGFESDYQSMYDKVVHLTESLNYLGDTILGSLETSVAEAESYIRFAHANHSNVTKMDVARSLTSDKILKGISKLGNFFDDIRSRGQSVYDEWSTLNSSTGDIWRVVLNDTNLQEYYEYQNLTDMMRDLPEVLAEVASNFTQHRDDCDFRYELGNLDSLFLMSVERMMDAMRDFQDASHLDKRFIQNNFLQLDIYYKEKSYEQITQQRAYDLFALMCDIGGSMGLFVGASMLTICELLDLGLHNSIYRLTHGRRRAPP
;
A
#
# COMPACT_ATOMS: atom_id res chain seq x y z
N MET A 1 -80.45 -35.34 -0.06
CA MET A 1 -79.13 -35.34 0.61
C MET A 1 -78.28 -36.41 -0.08
N HIS A 2 -77.06 -36.04 -0.50
CA HIS A 2 -76.04 -36.80 -1.26
C HIS A 2 -76.32 -36.95 -2.79
N VAL A 3 -75.76 -36.14 -3.70
CA VAL A 3 -74.33 -35.81 -4.03
C VAL A 3 -73.65 -37.02 -4.69
N VAL A 4 -73.58 -37.06 -6.03
CA VAL A 4 -72.40 -36.67 -6.84
C VAL A 4 -71.15 -37.43 -6.43
N ALA A 5 -70.88 -38.58 -7.07
CA ALA A 5 -69.54 -39.19 -7.16
C ALA A 5 -69.59 -40.46 -8.03
N ALA A 6 -69.63 -40.33 -9.37
CA ALA A 6 -69.41 -41.51 -10.23
C ALA A 6 -68.87 -41.24 -11.65
N SER A 7 -68.84 -40.01 -12.16
CA SER A 7 -68.47 -39.78 -13.57
C SER A 7 -67.04 -39.28 -13.81
N ALA A 8 -66.14 -39.35 -12.82
CA ALA A 8 -64.77 -38.81 -12.92
C ALA A 8 -63.69 -39.87 -13.26
N LYS A 9 -64.04 -41.14 -13.43
CA LYS A 9 -63.05 -42.23 -13.55
C LYS A 9 -62.68 -42.66 -14.98
N GLN A 10 -63.31 -42.10 -16.01
CA GLN A 10 -63.10 -42.52 -17.40
C GLN A 10 -62.44 -41.45 -18.28
N PHE A 11 -62.11 -40.28 -17.71
CA PHE A 11 -61.58 -39.12 -18.44
C PHE A 11 -60.04 -38.99 -18.39
N ILE A 12 -59.34 -39.82 -17.62
CA ILE A 12 -57.91 -39.61 -17.29
C ILE A 12 -56.95 -40.48 -18.14
N HIS A 13 -57.42 -41.42 -18.95
CA HIS A 13 -56.53 -42.42 -19.56
C HIS A 13 -56.06 -42.16 -21.01
N THR A 14 -56.43 -41.05 -21.64
CA THR A 14 -56.09 -40.76 -23.06
C THR A 14 -55.09 -39.61 -23.27
N PHE A 15 -54.54 -39.01 -22.20
CA PHE A 15 -53.64 -37.84 -22.30
C PHE A 15 -52.13 -38.17 -22.31
N PHE A 16 -51.74 -39.41 -22.54
CA PHE A 16 -50.32 -39.80 -22.67
C PHE A 16 -50.05 -40.50 -24.00
N ASN A 17 -49.96 -39.75 -25.09
CA ASN A 17 -48.79 -39.82 -25.98
C ASN A 17 -48.71 -38.61 -26.93
N PRO A 18 -47.54 -37.96 -27.10
CA PRO A 18 -47.42 -36.65 -27.73
C PRO A 18 -46.91 -36.78 -29.17
N THR A 19 -47.80 -36.80 -30.16
CA THR A 19 -47.44 -36.40 -31.53
C THR A 19 -48.66 -35.80 -32.22
N THR A 20 -48.58 -34.48 -32.45
CA THR A 20 -49.36 -33.68 -33.41
C THR A 20 -50.89 -33.80 -33.33
N CYS A 21 -51.49 -33.17 -32.31
CA CYS A 21 -52.86 -32.72 -32.43
C CYS A 21 -52.85 -31.32 -33.07
N LYS A 22 -53.05 -31.24 -34.40
CA LYS A 22 -53.21 -29.95 -35.07
C LYS A 22 -54.60 -29.45 -34.74
N MET A 23 -54.69 -28.25 -34.18
CA MET A 23 -55.95 -27.55 -33.86
C MET A 23 -56.90 -27.42 -35.08
N ALA A 24 -56.36 -27.57 -36.30
CA ALA A 24 -57.14 -27.62 -37.54
C ALA A 24 -58.01 -28.89 -37.64
N ASP A 25 -57.49 -30.06 -37.26
CA ASP A 25 -58.17 -31.35 -37.43
C ASP A 25 -59.36 -31.50 -36.46
N ILE A 26 -59.30 -30.87 -35.28
CA ILE A 26 -60.42 -30.79 -34.34
C ILE A 26 -61.55 -29.90 -34.90
N LYS A 27 -61.19 -28.83 -35.63
CA LYS A 27 -62.14 -27.88 -36.17
C LYS A 27 -62.97 -28.50 -37.30
N ASP A 28 -62.33 -29.29 -38.16
CA ASP A 28 -62.98 -29.97 -39.28
C ASP A 28 -63.87 -31.13 -38.78
N TYR A 29 -63.43 -31.89 -37.77
CA TYR A 29 -64.26 -32.94 -37.15
C TYR A 29 -65.54 -32.39 -36.49
N VAL A 30 -65.48 -31.24 -35.81
CA VAL A 30 -66.67 -30.63 -35.20
C VAL A 30 -67.62 -30.07 -36.27
N ARG A 31 -67.11 -29.59 -37.41
CA ARG A 31 -67.92 -29.02 -38.48
C ARG A 31 -68.70 -30.07 -39.27
N ASP A 32 -68.11 -31.23 -39.50
CA ASP A 32 -68.72 -32.28 -40.34
C ASP A 32 -69.65 -33.22 -39.56
N THR A 33 -69.40 -33.43 -38.26
CA THR A 33 -70.16 -34.43 -37.48
C THR A 33 -71.33 -33.83 -36.69
N CYS A 34 -71.32 -32.53 -36.39
CA CYS A 34 -72.41 -31.85 -35.70
C CYS A 34 -73.30 -31.09 -36.69
N LYS A 35 -74.36 -31.73 -37.18
CA LYS A 35 -75.57 -30.99 -37.57
C LYS A 35 -76.26 -30.49 -36.30
N CYS A 36 -75.72 -29.43 -35.71
CA CYS A 36 -76.37 -28.76 -34.59
C CYS A 36 -77.75 -28.28 -35.06
N PRO A 37 -78.86 -28.65 -34.39
CA PRO A 37 -80.13 -28.03 -34.65
C PRO A 37 -79.99 -26.54 -34.32
N VAL A 38 -80.05 -25.70 -35.34
CA VAL A 38 -80.08 -24.25 -35.16
C VAL A 38 -81.39 -23.95 -34.44
N PRO A 39 -81.37 -23.26 -33.27
CA PRO A 39 -82.61 -22.87 -32.61
C PRO A 39 -83.45 -22.04 -33.59
N CYS A 40 -84.76 -22.30 -33.63
CA CYS A 40 -85.67 -21.67 -34.58
C CYS A 40 -85.77 -20.14 -34.42
N ASP A 41 -85.31 -19.62 -33.27
CA ASP A 41 -85.13 -18.20 -32.99
C ASP A 41 -83.72 -18.00 -32.38
N PHE A 42 -82.92 -17.10 -32.95
CA PHE A 42 -81.69 -16.63 -32.32
C PHE A 42 -81.49 -15.12 -32.53
N LEU A 43 -80.88 -14.50 -31.52
CA LEU A 43 -80.54 -13.08 -31.48
C LEU A 43 -79.07 -12.92 -31.86
N ILE A 44 -78.78 -12.19 -32.94
CA ILE A 44 -77.40 -11.79 -33.27
C ILE A 44 -77.17 -10.37 -32.76
N TYR A 45 -76.13 -10.20 -31.94
CA TYR A 45 -75.56 -8.90 -31.63
C TYR A 45 -74.28 -8.72 -32.45
N ASP A 46 -74.11 -7.58 -33.11
CA ASP A 46 -72.90 -7.26 -33.89
C ASP A 46 -71.99 -6.29 -33.10
N PRO A 47 -71.03 -6.80 -32.29
CA PRO A 47 -70.10 -5.95 -31.54
C PRO A 47 -69.06 -5.35 -32.48
N THR A 48 -68.86 -4.04 -32.38
CA THR A 48 -67.74 -3.36 -33.05
C THR A 48 -66.59 -3.15 -32.06
N ILE A 49 -65.36 -3.23 -32.57
CA ILE A 49 -64.13 -3.01 -31.80
C ILE A 49 -63.55 -1.66 -32.18
N SER A 50 -63.32 -0.80 -31.19
CA SER A 50 -62.47 0.38 -31.33
C SER A 50 -61.20 0.18 -30.51
N PHE A 51 -60.05 0.48 -31.13
CA PHE A 51 -58.77 0.50 -30.47
C PHE A 51 -58.16 1.90 -30.62
N ALA A 52 -57.70 2.47 -29.52
CA ALA A 52 -57.03 3.76 -29.51
C ALA A 52 -55.72 3.65 -28.72
N SER A 53 -54.72 4.44 -29.12
CA SER A 53 -53.58 4.70 -28.25
C SER A 53 -54.09 5.28 -26.94
N THR A 54 -53.56 4.82 -25.81
CA THR A 54 -53.94 5.32 -24.49
C THR A 54 -53.89 6.85 -24.46
N SER A 55 -55.01 7.48 -24.08
CA SER A 55 -55.09 8.94 -24.08
C SER A 55 -54.10 9.56 -23.08
N VAL A 56 -53.70 10.81 -23.29
CA VAL A 56 -52.77 11.52 -22.37
C VAL A 56 -53.34 11.54 -20.94
N TYR A 57 -54.65 11.79 -20.81
CA TYR A 57 -55.35 11.77 -19.53
C TYR A 57 -55.37 10.37 -18.87
N ALA A 58 -55.61 9.31 -19.65
CA ALA A 58 -55.54 7.93 -19.13
C ALA A 58 -54.12 7.57 -18.69
N THR A 59 -53.11 8.03 -19.43
CA THR A 59 -51.69 7.84 -19.10
C THR A 59 -51.35 8.53 -17.78
N GLU A 60 -51.78 9.78 -17.61
CA GLU A 60 -51.56 10.55 -16.36
C GLU A 60 -52.31 9.95 -15.17
N ARG A 61 -53.52 9.42 -15.39
CA ARG A 61 -54.29 8.71 -14.36
C ARG A 61 -53.65 7.36 -13.96
N LEU A 62 -53.03 6.65 -14.90
CA LEU A 62 -52.28 5.41 -14.62
C LEU A 62 -50.98 5.69 -13.87
N LEU A 63 -50.36 6.84 -14.13
CA LEU A 63 -49.18 7.32 -13.42
C LEU A 63 -49.50 7.95 -12.05
N ALA A 64 -50.78 8.25 -11.76
CA ALA A 64 -51.21 8.76 -10.46
C ALA A 64 -50.91 7.74 -9.33
N THR A 65 -50.43 8.25 -8.20
CA THR A 65 -49.66 7.53 -7.15
C THR A 65 -50.29 6.23 -6.63
N THR A 66 -51.61 6.15 -6.48
CA THR A 66 -52.26 4.95 -5.90
C THR A 66 -52.42 3.80 -6.91
N ALA A 67 -52.66 4.10 -8.19
CA ALA A 67 -52.79 3.09 -9.25
C ALA A 67 -51.40 2.63 -9.76
N SER A 68 -50.46 3.58 -9.82
CA SER A 68 -49.08 3.36 -10.25
C SER A 68 -48.34 2.33 -9.37
N ALA A 69 -48.49 2.38 -8.04
CA ALA A 69 -47.81 1.45 -7.15
C ALA A 69 -48.21 -0.03 -7.36
N ASN A 70 -49.49 -0.30 -7.59
CA ASN A 70 -49.99 -1.66 -7.84
C ASN A 70 -49.57 -2.16 -9.24
N LEU A 71 -49.61 -1.28 -10.24
CA LEU A 71 -49.15 -1.56 -11.59
C LEU A 71 -47.64 -1.85 -11.60
N HIS A 72 -46.85 -1.03 -10.93
CA HIS A 72 -45.41 -1.20 -10.77
C HIS A 72 -45.06 -2.53 -10.11
N ARG A 73 -45.75 -2.89 -9.01
CA ARG A 73 -45.57 -4.20 -8.35
C ARG A 73 -45.88 -5.38 -9.27
N LYS A 74 -46.99 -5.32 -10.03
CA LYS A 74 -47.33 -6.37 -11.00
C LYS A 74 -46.30 -6.46 -12.14
N PHE A 75 -45.85 -5.32 -12.63
CA PHE A 75 -44.83 -5.24 -13.68
C PHE A 75 -43.49 -5.83 -13.21
N MET A 76 -43.03 -5.45 -12.01
CA MET A 76 -41.82 -6.02 -11.41
C MET A 76 -41.93 -7.54 -11.25
N LYS A 77 -43.07 -8.04 -10.74
CA LYS A 77 -43.31 -9.48 -10.63
C LYS A 77 -43.29 -10.20 -11.98
N ALA A 78 -43.90 -9.60 -13.01
CA ALA A 78 -43.91 -10.16 -14.36
C ALA A 78 -42.49 -10.19 -14.95
N ARG A 79 -41.72 -9.11 -14.83
CA ARG A 79 -40.33 -9.04 -15.31
C ARG A 79 -39.42 -10.03 -14.60
N GLU A 80 -39.59 -10.18 -13.29
CA GLU A 80 -38.88 -11.16 -12.49
C GLU A 80 -39.18 -12.59 -12.98
N THR A 81 -40.46 -12.88 -13.23
CA THR A 81 -40.87 -14.17 -13.80
C THR A 81 -40.26 -14.41 -15.18
N THR A 82 -40.29 -13.41 -16.06
CA THR A 82 -39.68 -13.50 -17.40
C THR A 82 -38.16 -13.70 -17.34
N ALA A 83 -37.47 -13.02 -16.42
CA ALA A 83 -36.02 -13.16 -16.25
C ALA A 83 -35.60 -14.57 -15.81
N ARG A 84 -36.48 -15.30 -15.10
CA ARG A 84 -36.26 -16.69 -14.68
C ARG A 84 -36.69 -17.72 -15.72
N MET A 85 -37.80 -17.46 -16.43
CA MET A 85 -38.42 -18.43 -17.33
C MET A 85 -37.88 -18.38 -18.76
N ASP A 86 -37.28 -17.26 -19.18
CA ASP A 86 -36.63 -17.13 -20.48
C ASP A 86 -35.23 -17.77 -20.44
N PRO A 87 -35.01 -18.92 -21.12
CA PRO A 87 -33.78 -19.69 -20.98
C PRO A 87 -32.55 -18.95 -21.49
N LEU A 88 -32.71 -18.06 -22.48
CA LEU A 88 -31.60 -17.28 -23.03
C LEU A 88 -31.17 -16.20 -22.04
N LYS A 89 -32.12 -15.43 -21.51
CA LYS A 89 -31.84 -14.35 -20.55
C LYS A 89 -31.33 -14.86 -19.21
N PHE A 90 -31.85 -16.00 -18.76
CA PHE A 90 -31.39 -16.63 -17.52
C PHE A 90 -29.96 -17.16 -17.67
N ARG A 91 -29.67 -17.86 -18.79
CA ARG A 91 -28.31 -18.34 -19.07
C ARG A 91 -27.29 -17.21 -19.17
N GLN A 92 -27.63 -16.13 -19.86
CA GLN A 92 -26.76 -14.95 -19.98
C GLN A 92 -26.41 -14.36 -18.61
N PHE A 93 -27.37 -14.33 -17.68
CA PHE A 93 -27.15 -13.89 -16.31
C PHE A 93 -26.26 -14.89 -15.53
N CYS A 94 -26.50 -16.20 -15.67
CA CYS A 94 -25.66 -17.22 -15.06
C CYS A 94 -24.20 -17.13 -15.54
N ASP A 95 -23.98 -16.95 -16.84
CA ASP A 95 -22.63 -16.84 -17.41
C ASP A 95 -21.88 -15.61 -16.87
N LEU A 96 -22.57 -14.46 -16.75
CA LEU A 96 -21.99 -13.24 -16.17
C LEU A 96 -21.69 -13.38 -14.67
N ALA A 97 -22.62 -13.94 -13.91
CA ALA A 97 -22.46 -14.14 -12.47
C ALA A 97 -21.33 -15.13 -12.17
N GLU A 98 -21.22 -16.20 -12.96
CA GLU A 98 -20.16 -17.20 -12.82
C GLU A 98 -18.78 -16.64 -13.18
N ASP A 99 -18.67 -15.86 -14.27
CA ASP A 99 -17.42 -15.20 -14.66
C ASP A 99 -16.96 -14.20 -13.59
N MET A 100 -17.87 -13.35 -13.08
CA MET A 100 -17.59 -12.42 -11.99
C MET A 100 -17.13 -13.16 -10.72
N ARG A 101 -17.86 -14.21 -10.33
CA ARG A 101 -17.55 -15.01 -9.14
C ARG A 101 -16.19 -15.69 -9.25
N SER A 102 -15.92 -16.40 -10.34
CA SER A 102 -14.66 -17.13 -10.50
C SER A 102 -13.46 -16.18 -10.47
N ARG A 103 -13.58 -14.98 -11.04
CA ARG A 103 -12.50 -13.98 -11.03
C ARG A 103 -12.36 -13.31 -9.67
N PHE A 104 -13.48 -13.01 -8.99
CA PHE A 104 -13.47 -12.47 -7.63
C PHE A 104 -12.79 -13.41 -6.64
N THR A 105 -13.11 -14.71 -6.68
CA THR A 105 -12.49 -15.69 -5.77
C THR A 105 -10.98 -15.77 -5.99
N LYS A 106 -10.52 -15.83 -7.24
CA LYS A 106 -9.08 -15.82 -7.56
C LYS A 106 -8.41 -14.53 -7.10
N LEU A 107 -9.05 -13.39 -7.34
CA LEU A 107 -8.52 -12.09 -6.91
C LEU A 107 -8.39 -12.01 -5.40
N ARG A 108 -9.41 -12.46 -4.67
CA ARG A 108 -9.39 -12.47 -3.22
C ARG A 108 -8.29 -13.39 -2.69
N GLU A 109 -8.12 -14.57 -3.26
CA GLU A 109 -7.06 -15.50 -2.88
C GLU A 109 -5.67 -14.87 -3.04
N VAL A 110 -5.38 -14.25 -4.19
CA VAL A 110 -4.10 -13.56 -4.42
C VAL A 110 -3.90 -12.38 -3.45
N ILE A 111 -4.94 -11.57 -3.23
CA ILE A 111 -4.84 -10.38 -2.38
C ILE A 111 -4.69 -10.75 -0.88
N GLU A 112 -5.53 -11.65 -0.38
CA GLU A 112 -5.61 -11.98 1.05
C GLU A 112 -4.54 -12.95 1.51
N VAL A 113 -4.06 -13.83 0.63
CA VAL A 113 -3.07 -14.85 0.97
C VAL A 113 -1.68 -14.41 0.52
N ASP A 114 -1.47 -14.16 -0.78
CA ASP A 114 -0.13 -13.95 -1.32
C ASP A 114 0.37 -12.51 -1.11
N VAL A 115 -0.36 -11.50 -1.58
CA VAL A 115 0.05 -10.08 -1.42
C VAL A 115 0.15 -9.69 0.05
N ARG A 116 -0.84 -10.09 0.88
CA ARG A 116 -0.82 -9.82 2.32
C ARG A 116 0.39 -10.47 3.00
N SER A 117 0.63 -11.76 2.79
CA SER A 117 1.74 -12.45 3.45
C SER A 117 3.09 -11.89 3.06
N ARG A 118 3.28 -11.49 1.80
CA ARG A 118 4.51 -10.82 1.34
C ARG A 118 4.70 -9.45 1.95
N LEU A 119 3.64 -8.64 2.07
CA LEU A 119 3.72 -7.34 2.75
C LEU A 119 4.05 -7.48 4.24
N GLU A 120 3.46 -8.46 4.91
CA GLU A 120 3.77 -8.80 6.32
C GLU A 120 5.22 -9.28 6.46
N GLN A 121 5.67 -10.18 5.59
CA GLN A 121 7.05 -10.66 5.58
C GLN A 121 8.04 -9.52 5.31
N GLN A 122 7.72 -8.59 4.41
CA GLN A 122 8.55 -7.40 4.18
C GLN A 122 8.65 -6.54 5.42
N HIS A 123 7.52 -6.27 6.09
CA HIS A 123 7.49 -5.49 7.31
C HIS A 123 8.37 -6.10 8.39
N ASP A 124 8.22 -7.39 8.66
CA ASP A 124 8.97 -8.11 9.68
C ASP A 124 10.47 -8.18 9.35
N THR A 125 10.81 -8.43 8.08
CA THR A 125 12.20 -8.49 7.63
C THR A 125 12.88 -7.13 7.72
N LEU A 126 12.20 -6.05 7.30
CA LEU A 126 12.73 -4.69 7.41
C LEU A 126 13.02 -4.33 8.85
N LYS A 127 12.11 -4.66 9.76
CA LYS A 127 12.27 -4.41 11.18
C LYS A 127 13.44 -5.20 11.76
N ALA A 128 13.58 -6.48 11.40
CA ALA A 128 14.71 -7.30 11.84
C ALA A 128 16.06 -6.73 11.37
N VAL A 129 16.15 -6.32 10.10
CA VAL A 129 17.34 -5.68 9.53
C VAL A 129 17.67 -4.38 10.27
N HIS A 130 16.67 -3.56 10.56
CA HIS A 130 16.85 -2.32 11.32
C HIS A 130 17.37 -2.59 12.74
N ASP A 131 16.72 -3.48 13.49
CA ASP A 131 17.09 -3.84 14.86
C ASP A 131 18.53 -4.38 14.95
N ASP A 132 18.94 -5.20 13.98
CA ASP A 132 20.30 -5.75 13.94
C ASP A 132 21.33 -4.69 13.58
N MET A 133 21.03 -3.83 12.62
CA MET A 133 21.91 -2.72 12.27
C MET A 133 22.01 -1.67 13.38
N GLU A 134 20.94 -1.44 14.14
CA GLU A 134 20.95 -0.57 15.30
C GLU A 134 21.90 -1.10 16.38
N LYS A 135 21.85 -2.39 16.69
CA LYS A 135 22.80 -3.00 17.65
C LYS A 135 24.25 -2.80 17.19
N VAL A 136 24.54 -3.04 15.92
CA VAL A 136 25.90 -2.87 15.34
C VAL A 136 26.34 -1.41 15.45
N TYR A 137 25.47 -0.47 15.08
CA TYR A 137 25.73 0.96 15.16
C TYR A 137 25.96 1.42 16.60
N GLN A 138 25.08 1.07 17.54
CA GLN A 138 25.17 1.49 18.94
C GLN A 138 26.44 0.94 19.59
N ASN A 139 26.77 -0.33 19.35
CA ASN A 139 27.98 -0.95 19.86
C ASN A 139 29.24 -0.24 19.32
N LYS A 140 29.30 0.01 18.00
CA LYS A 140 30.44 0.72 17.40
C LYS A 140 30.54 2.16 17.92
N MET A 141 29.42 2.86 17.98
CA MET A 141 29.33 4.23 18.45
C MET A 141 29.82 4.36 19.90
N TYR A 142 29.42 3.42 20.77
CA TYR A 142 29.87 3.35 22.15
C TYR A 142 31.40 3.20 22.24
N LEU A 143 31.96 2.24 21.50
CA LEU A 143 33.41 1.99 21.51
C LEU A 143 34.22 3.18 21.00
N VAL A 144 33.80 3.84 19.92
CA VAL A 144 34.52 5.00 19.39
C VAL A 144 34.40 6.22 20.33
N LYS A 145 33.25 6.40 21.00
CA LYS A 145 33.08 7.42 22.05
C LYS A 145 33.98 7.14 23.26
N TRP A 146 34.07 5.88 23.69
CA TRP A 146 35.01 5.47 24.73
C TRP A 146 36.46 5.74 24.31
N GLN A 147 36.88 5.35 23.10
CA GLN A 147 38.21 5.66 22.56
C GLN A 147 38.51 7.16 22.58
N LYS A 148 37.57 7.98 22.11
CA LYS A 148 37.73 9.44 22.12
C LYS A 148 37.91 9.98 23.54
N TYR A 149 37.06 9.58 24.47
CA TYR A 149 37.18 10.00 25.87
C TYR A 149 38.51 9.55 26.47
N HIS A 150 38.92 8.30 26.19
CA HIS A 150 40.17 7.74 26.66
C HIS A 150 41.37 8.57 26.16
N VAL A 151 41.41 8.89 24.87
CA VAL A 151 42.45 9.75 24.28
C VAL A 151 42.43 11.15 24.89
N ASP A 152 41.27 11.79 24.98
CA ASP A 152 41.13 13.16 25.48
C ASP A 152 41.57 13.29 26.95
N LYS A 153 41.18 12.34 27.80
CA LYS A 153 41.45 12.39 29.24
C LYS A 153 42.79 11.81 29.64
N ASN A 154 43.26 10.75 28.98
CA ASN A 154 44.46 10.02 29.40
C ASN A 154 45.73 10.38 28.63
N PHE A 155 45.59 11.00 27.45
CA PHE A 155 46.72 11.45 26.63
C PHE A 155 46.71 12.97 26.45
N VAL A 156 45.65 13.54 25.87
CA VAL A 156 45.61 14.98 25.53
C VAL A 156 45.63 15.85 26.78
N ARG A 157 44.90 15.49 27.84
CA ARG A 157 44.95 16.22 29.11
C ARG A 157 46.35 16.26 29.74
N ALA A 158 47.20 15.26 29.47
CA ALA A 158 48.57 15.27 29.99
C ALA A 158 49.38 16.46 29.46
N ARG A 159 49.11 16.88 28.22
CA ARG A 159 49.66 18.13 27.66
C ARG A 159 49.35 19.33 28.54
N GLN A 160 48.09 19.50 28.93
CA GLN A 160 47.66 20.64 29.77
C GLN A 160 48.35 20.61 31.13
N ALA A 161 48.39 19.44 31.77
CA ALA A 161 49.06 19.28 33.05
C ALA A 161 50.58 19.54 32.97
N MET A 162 51.23 19.14 31.88
CA MET A 162 52.67 19.39 31.67
C MET A 162 52.97 20.85 31.30
N GLU A 163 52.07 21.50 30.56
CA GLU A 163 52.11 22.93 30.25
C GLU A 163 52.09 23.75 31.53
N GLU A 164 51.09 23.53 32.40
CA GLU A 164 50.92 24.24 33.68
C GLU A 164 52.12 24.06 34.61
N ARG A 165 52.72 22.87 34.64
CA ARG A 165 53.77 22.53 35.61
C ARG A 165 55.18 22.92 35.17
N THR A 166 55.49 22.87 33.87
CA THR A 166 56.90 22.94 33.40
C THR A 166 57.08 23.68 32.07
N LEU A 167 56.36 23.29 31.02
CA LEU A 167 56.64 23.77 29.65
C LEU A 167 56.29 25.25 29.46
N PHE A 168 55.30 25.77 30.20
CA PHE A 168 55.00 27.20 30.22
C PHE A 168 56.09 27.97 30.99
N SER A 169 56.36 27.57 32.23
CA SER A 169 57.28 28.25 33.16
C SER A 169 58.72 28.31 32.65
N PHE A 170 59.16 27.29 31.91
CA PHE A 170 60.51 27.17 31.36
C PHE A 170 60.94 28.40 30.52
N ALA A 171 60.13 28.77 29.53
CA ALA A 171 60.43 29.89 28.63
C ALA A 171 59.64 31.16 28.98
N LEU A 172 58.92 31.18 30.11
CA LEU A 172 58.14 32.34 30.53
C LEU A 172 59.03 33.54 30.81
N GLY A 173 58.68 34.69 30.22
CA GLY A 173 59.42 35.94 30.43
C GLY A 173 60.87 35.89 29.94
N PHE A 174 61.18 35.07 28.92
CA PHE A 174 62.56 34.85 28.47
C PHE A 174 63.29 36.16 28.08
N GLN A 175 62.59 37.18 27.60
CA GLN A 175 63.18 38.50 27.33
C GLN A 175 63.62 39.22 28.62
N GLU A 176 62.73 39.32 29.60
CA GLU A 176 63.04 39.94 30.90
C GLU A 176 64.17 39.19 31.61
N PHE A 177 64.09 37.86 31.62
CA PHE A 177 65.15 37.02 32.17
C PHE A 177 66.49 37.28 31.49
N SER A 178 66.52 37.33 30.16
CA SER A 178 67.76 37.57 29.43
C SER A 178 68.40 38.92 29.77
N PHE A 179 67.58 39.96 29.93
CA PHE A 179 68.02 41.28 30.33
C PHE A 179 68.53 41.31 31.77
N GLN A 180 67.84 40.64 32.70
CA GLN A 180 68.27 40.53 34.10
C GLN A 180 69.61 39.79 34.21
N VAL A 181 69.79 38.69 33.48
CA VAL A 181 71.03 37.92 33.48
C VAL A 181 72.18 38.71 32.84
N GLU A 182 71.96 39.30 31.67
CA GLU A 182 72.96 40.14 30.98
C GLU A 182 73.41 41.32 31.86
N SER A 183 72.47 42.03 32.47
CA SER A 183 72.77 43.16 33.36
C SER A 183 73.57 42.74 34.59
N ARG A 184 73.25 41.59 35.23
CA ARG A 184 73.98 41.09 36.40
C ARG A 184 75.40 40.64 36.04
N ILE A 185 75.56 39.90 34.95
CA ILE A 185 76.88 39.49 34.45
C ILE A 185 77.73 40.74 34.17
N TRP A 186 77.17 41.74 33.48
CA TRP A 186 77.88 42.99 33.22
C TRP A 186 78.29 43.73 34.51
N GLN A 187 77.37 43.86 35.47
CA GLN A 187 77.60 44.56 36.73
C GLN A 187 78.68 43.92 37.59
N ILE A 188 78.79 42.58 37.62
CA ILE A 188 79.82 41.88 38.40
C ILE A 188 81.23 42.23 37.90
N SER A 189 81.41 42.32 36.57
CA SER A 189 82.69 42.64 35.94
C SER A 189 83.01 44.15 35.94
N HIS A 190 82.03 45.02 35.62
CA HIS A 190 82.28 46.44 35.33
C HIS A 190 81.68 47.42 36.35
N GLY A 191 80.90 46.93 37.32
CA GLY A 191 80.17 47.75 38.28
C GLY A 191 78.82 48.26 37.76
N PRO A 192 78.03 48.92 38.62
CA PRO A 192 76.73 49.46 38.22
C PRO A 192 76.90 50.60 37.20
N PRO A 193 75.92 50.82 36.31
CA PRO A 193 75.96 51.96 35.40
C PRO A 193 75.81 53.27 36.20
N SER A 194 76.93 53.91 36.57
CA SER A 194 76.94 55.25 37.18
C SER A 194 77.59 56.28 36.24
N THR A 195 77.04 57.49 36.23
CA THR A 195 77.55 58.63 35.44
C THR A 195 78.72 59.36 36.12
N THR A 196 79.11 58.96 37.34
CA THR A 196 80.22 59.56 38.09
C THR A 196 80.97 58.50 38.91
N ASN A 197 82.27 58.37 38.62
CA ASN A 197 83.31 57.56 39.28
C ASN A 197 83.13 56.03 39.25
N ASN A 198 84.23 55.33 38.93
CA ASN A 198 84.39 53.88 38.96
C ASN A 198 84.14 53.32 40.37
N VAL A 199 82.88 53.07 40.73
CA VAL A 199 82.51 52.40 41.97
C VAL A 199 82.83 50.91 41.80
N THR A 200 83.93 50.46 42.40
CA THR A 200 84.22 49.03 42.52
C THR A 200 83.25 48.41 43.52
N LEU A 201 82.42 47.47 43.08
CA LEU A 201 81.53 46.71 43.95
C LEU A 201 82.33 46.05 45.08
N THR A 202 81.82 46.12 46.31
CA THR A 202 82.39 45.39 47.44
C THR A 202 82.25 43.89 47.21
N GLU A 203 83.20 43.12 47.74
CA GLU A 203 83.25 41.65 47.53
C GLU A 203 81.96 40.94 47.97
N ASN A 204 81.34 41.44 49.05
CA ASN A 204 80.06 40.94 49.55
C ASN A 204 78.91 41.18 48.56
N VAL A 205 78.90 42.33 47.88
CA VAL A 205 77.87 42.67 46.88
C VAL A 205 78.09 41.88 45.60
N LYS A 206 79.35 41.71 45.16
CA LYS A 206 79.68 40.85 44.01
C LYS A 206 79.24 39.41 44.24
N THR A 207 79.57 38.85 45.40
CA THR A 207 79.16 37.49 45.79
C THR A 207 77.64 37.37 45.86
N SER A 208 76.94 38.38 46.39
CA SER A 208 75.47 38.39 46.42
C SER A 208 74.83 38.41 45.02
N LEU A 209 75.33 39.26 44.11
CA LEU A 209 74.83 39.35 42.73
C LEU A 209 75.13 38.08 41.93
N TYR A 210 76.31 37.49 42.15
CA TYR A 210 76.70 36.21 41.57
C TYR A 210 75.74 35.09 42.02
N MET A 211 75.52 34.93 43.33
CA MET A 211 74.62 33.91 43.86
C MET A 211 73.18 34.10 43.38
N ASP A 212 72.70 35.33 43.29
CA ASP A 212 71.36 35.65 42.77
C ASP A 212 71.24 35.31 41.27
N ALA A 213 72.22 35.69 40.45
CA ALA A 213 72.25 35.34 39.02
C ALA A 213 72.38 33.82 38.79
N LEU A 214 73.23 33.15 39.57
CA LEU A 214 73.43 31.70 39.50
C LEU A 214 72.14 30.96 39.84
N ASN A 215 71.48 31.33 40.94
CA ASN A 215 70.20 30.74 41.33
C ASN A 215 69.11 30.93 40.25
N LEU A 216 69.06 32.10 39.59
CA LEU A 216 68.12 32.32 38.48
C LEU A 216 68.40 31.41 37.28
N ILE A 217 69.67 31.27 36.88
CA ILE A 217 70.08 30.44 35.75
C ILE A 217 69.85 28.95 36.07
N GLU A 218 70.32 28.49 37.23
CA GLU A 218 70.15 27.09 37.67
C GLU A 218 68.69 26.71 37.85
N GLY A 219 67.85 27.62 38.38
CA GLY A 219 66.41 27.41 38.44
C GLY A 219 65.79 27.17 37.07
N ARG A 220 66.24 27.88 36.02
CA ARG A 220 65.77 27.64 34.65
C ARG A 220 66.34 26.38 34.02
N ILE A 221 67.58 26.00 34.33
CA ILE A 221 68.18 24.72 33.90
C ILE A 221 67.40 23.53 34.50
N ASP A 222 67.02 23.61 35.78
CA ASP A 222 66.17 22.58 36.42
C ASP A 222 64.80 22.50 35.73
N LEU A 223 64.16 23.64 35.46
CA LEU A 223 62.90 23.69 34.70
C LEU A 223 63.05 23.10 33.29
N ALA A 224 64.17 23.34 32.61
CA ALA A 224 64.47 22.78 31.29
C ALA A 224 64.60 21.26 31.34
N THR A 225 65.29 20.74 32.37
CA THR A 225 65.47 19.30 32.60
C THR A 225 64.14 18.62 32.86
N ARG A 226 63.29 19.20 33.72
CA ARG A 226 61.93 18.70 33.99
C ARG A 226 61.03 18.77 32.74
N ALA A 227 61.14 19.85 31.96
CA ALA A 227 60.41 19.99 30.70
C ALA A 227 60.80 18.92 29.67
N LEU A 228 62.10 18.59 29.58
CA LEU A 228 62.58 17.53 28.69
C LEU A 228 62.09 16.14 29.12
N ALA A 229 62.09 15.85 30.43
CA ALA A 229 61.55 14.61 30.97
C ALA A 229 60.05 14.46 30.67
N ASN A 230 59.27 15.51 30.90
CA ASN A 230 57.82 15.53 30.61
C ASN A 230 57.53 15.36 29.11
N TYR A 231 58.28 16.05 28.24
CA TYR A 231 58.17 15.85 26.80
C TYR A 231 58.48 14.41 26.40
N THR A 232 59.55 13.81 26.95
CA THR A 232 59.96 12.43 26.63
C THR A 232 58.87 11.43 27.07
N GLN A 233 58.28 11.64 28.23
CA GLN A 233 57.14 10.84 28.71
C GLN A 233 55.92 10.99 27.78
N LEU A 234 55.58 12.21 27.36
CA LEU A 234 54.45 12.47 26.47
C LEU A 234 54.66 11.87 25.08
N TYR A 235 55.85 12.05 24.50
CA TYR A 235 56.21 11.46 23.22
C TYR A 235 56.17 9.93 23.29
N GLY A 236 56.74 9.35 24.34
CA GLY A 236 56.70 7.90 24.58
C GLY A 236 55.28 7.36 24.75
N ALA A 237 54.38 8.11 25.40
CA ALA A 237 52.98 7.74 25.55
C ALA A 237 52.28 7.58 24.20
N PHE A 238 52.48 8.52 23.27
CA PHE A 238 51.89 8.44 21.93
C PHE A 238 52.55 7.37 21.05
N TYR A 239 53.87 7.15 21.18
CA TYR A 239 54.59 6.15 20.40
C TYR A 239 54.27 4.70 20.83
N ASN A 240 54.21 4.46 22.14
CA ASN A 240 53.95 3.13 22.72
C ASN A 240 52.47 2.86 22.97
N GLY A 241 51.63 3.90 23.02
CA GLY A 241 50.22 3.78 23.43
C GLY A 241 50.04 3.51 24.92
N THR A 242 50.96 4.00 25.77
CA THR A 242 50.85 3.85 27.23
C THR A 242 50.20 5.09 27.84
N PRO A 243 49.03 5.00 28.46
CA PRO A 243 48.31 6.16 28.98
C PRO A 243 49.03 6.77 30.19
N ILE A 244 49.05 8.11 30.27
CA ILE A 244 49.69 8.85 31.36
C ILE A 244 48.76 8.95 32.58
N PHE A 245 47.47 9.16 32.32
CA PHE A 245 46.43 9.12 33.35
C PHE A 245 45.58 7.85 33.22
N ARG A 246 44.78 7.57 34.26
CA ARG A 246 43.88 6.40 34.34
C ARG A 246 42.45 6.81 34.68
N TYR A 247 41.90 7.75 33.91
CA TYR A 247 40.49 8.14 34.00
C TYR A 247 39.59 6.99 33.52
N GLN A 248 38.48 6.84 34.23
CA GLN A 248 37.45 5.85 33.94
C GLN A 248 36.44 6.42 32.94
N TYR A 249 36.02 5.61 31.97
CA TYR A 249 34.88 5.93 31.11
C TYR A 249 33.62 5.32 31.73
N GLU A 250 32.64 6.15 32.05
CA GLU A 250 31.37 5.73 32.65
C GLU A 250 31.56 4.73 33.81
N LYS A 251 31.07 3.48 33.67
CA LYS A 251 31.19 2.40 34.65
C LYS A 251 32.23 1.33 34.26
N GLU A 252 32.96 1.52 33.16
CA GLU A 252 33.91 0.55 32.64
C GLU A 252 35.12 0.39 33.55
N LEU A 253 35.73 -0.80 33.56
CA LEU A 253 36.92 -1.07 34.35
C LEU A 253 38.13 -0.30 33.79
N ARG A 254 38.93 0.30 34.68
CA ARG A 254 40.09 1.13 34.28
C ARG A 254 41.14 0.35 33.52
N ASP A 255 41.27 -0.96 33.75
CA ASP A 255 42.26 -1.81 33.10
C ASP A 255 41.86 -2.14 31.65
N LEU A 256 40.56 -2.10 31.32
CA LEU A 256 40.08 -2.33 29.95
C LEU A 256 40.48 -1.23 28.98
N ASN A 257 40.77 -0.03 29.50
CA ASN A 257 41.29 1.08 28.72
C ASN A 257 42.56 0.71 27.92
N THR A 258 43.37 -0.24 28.40
CA THR A 258 44.58 -0.67 27.70
C THR A 258 44.26 -1.30 26.35
N TYR A 259 43.17 -2.05 26.24
CA TYR A 259 42.75 -2.72 25.00
C TYR A 259 41.98 -1.77 24.06
N VAL A 260 41.29 -0.77 24.62
CA VAL A 260 40.57 0.25 23.85
C VAL A 260 41.52 1.31 23.29
N THR A 261 42.77 1.38 23.77
CA THR A 261 43.73 2.40 23.35
C THR A 261 44.03 2.29 21.85
N PRO A 262 43.78 3.34 21.04
CA PRO A 262 43.99 3.30 19.60
C PRO A 262 45.48 3.46 19.25
N ARG A 263 46.31 2.46 19.55
CA ARG A 263 47.78 2.52 19.34
C ARG A 263 48.18 2.84 17.90
N PRO A 264 47.55 2.26 16.84
CA PRO A 264 47.89 2.61 15.46
C PRO A 264 47.70 4.11 15.20
N LEU A 265 46.55 4.67 15.58
CA LEU A 265 46.26 6.09 15.43
C LEU A 265 47.18 7.00 16.26
N LEU A 266 47.52 6.61 17.49
CA LEU A 266 48.45 7.38 18.33
C LEU A 266 49.86 7.40 17.74
N ARG A 267 50.33 6.29 17.17
CA ARG A 267 51.62 6.23 16.48
C ARG A 267 51.58 7.03 15.18
N GLU A 268 50.51 6.89 14.40
CA GLU A 268 50.28 7.64 13.18
C GLU A 268 50.29 9.15 13.44
N SER A 269 49.78 9.62 14.58
CA SER A 269 49.76 11.05 14.92
C SER A 269 51.15 11.71 14.96
N LEU A 270 52.21 10.93 15.20
CA LEU A 270 53.59 11.41 15.20
C LEU A 270 54.18 11.50 13.79
N PHE A 271 53.61 10.78 12.81
CA PHE A 271 54.18 10.56 11.48
C PHE A 271 53.20 10.73 10.30
N HIS A 272 51.96 11.18 10.53
CA HIS A 272 50.91 11.28 9.50
C HIS A 272 51.27 12.18 8.32
N SER A 273 52.13 13.17 8.56
CA SER A 273 52.64 14.07 7.55
C SER A 273 54.15 14.25 7.70
N ALA A 274 54.83 14.61 6.61
CA ALA A 274 56.24 14.99 6.64
C ALA A 274 56.50 16.13 7.64
N TYR A 275 55.50 17.00 7.85
CA TYR A 275 55.55 18.07 8.84
C TYR A 275 55.47 17.50 10.27
N ALA A 276 54.49 16.66 10.59
CA ALA A 276 54.39 16.01 11.90
C ALA A 276 55.65 15.19 12.23
N ALA A 277 56.12 14.34 11.31
CA ALA A 277 57.33 13.54 11.48
C ALA A 277 58.58 14.39 11.78
N LYS A 278 58.69 15.54 11.10
CA LYS A 278 59.81 16.47 11.27
C LYS A 278 59.76 17.19 12.62
N TYR A 279 58.58 17.65 13.05
CA TYR A 279 58.45 18.51 14.23
C TYR A 279 58.14 17.77 15.53
N SER A 280 57.59 16.56 15.46
CA SER A 280 57.25 15.73 16.63
C SER A 280 58.46 15.40 17.49
N GLY A 281 59.59 15.05 16.88
CA GLY A 281 60.87 14.79 17.56
C GLY A 281 61.73 16.04 17.85
N ARG A 282 61.46 17.17 17.19
CA ARG A 282 62.31 18.39 17.27
C ARG A 282 62.05 19.26 18.50
N LEU A 283 60.97 19.01 19.23
CA LEU A 283 60.66 19.74 20.46
C LEU A 283 61.68 19.40 21.56
N GLY A 284 62.04 18.13 21.75
CA GLY A 284 63.10 17.73 22.68
C GLY A 284 64.43 18.39 22.36
N TYR A 285 64.84 18.39 21.08
CA TYR A 285 66.03 19.12 20.64
C TYR A 285 65.92 20.64 20.90
N ALA A 286 64.73 21.24 20.76
CA ALA A 286 64.55 22.67 21.05
C ALA A 286 64.77 23.00 22.53
N ILE A 287 64.27 22.15 23.44
CA ILE A 287 64.50 22.28 24.89
C ILE A 287 66.00 22.13 25.19
N GLY A 288 66.66 21.14 24.58
CA GLY A 288 68.10 20.95 24.71
C GLY A 288 68.93 22.16 24.26
N ASN A 289 68.62 22.75 23.09
CA ASN A 289 69.31 23.95 22.61
C ASN A 289 69.16 25.16 23.55
N VAL A 290 68.00 25.33 24.19
CA VAL A 290 67.80 26.42 25.15
C VAL A 290 68.57 26.13 26.44
N SER A 291 68.61 24.86 26.87
CA SER A 291 69.42 24.42 28.02
C SER A 291 70.91 24.70 27.79
N GLU A 292 71.42 24.41 26.60
CA GLU A 292 72.80 24.74 26.20
C GLU A 292 73.10 26.24 26.32
N THR A 293 72.20 27.12 25.86
CA THR A 293 72.40 28.57 26.01
C THR A 293 72.33 29.06 27.47
N LEU A 294 71.62 28.34 28.35
CA LEU A 294 71.60 28.61 29.80
C LEU A 294 72.92 28.18 30.47
N GLU A 295 73.50 27.06 30.06
CA GLU A 295 74.83 26.63 30.52
C GLU A 295 75.92 27.61 30.08
N ILE A 296 75.82 28.17 28.87
CA ILE A 296 76.72 29.24 28.41
C ILE A 296 76.55 30.50 29.28
N TYR A 297 75.32 30.86 29.68
CA TYR A 297 75.13 31.97 30.63
C TYR A 297 75.79 31.69 31.98
N LYS A 298 75.75 30.45 32.46
CA LYS A 298 76.42 30.04 33.69
C LYS A 298 77.95 30.17 33.56
N ASP A 299 78.54 29.70 32.48
CA ASP A 299 79.98 29.84 32.20
C ASP A 299 80.40 31.33 32.08
N LEU A 300 79.60 32.17 31.42
CA LEU A 300 79.85 33.61 31.34
C LEU A 300 79.74 34.28 32.73
N LEU A 301 78.81 33.85 33.56
CA LEU A 301 78.67 34.34 34.93
C LEU A 301 79.89 33.97 35.79
N ASP A 302 80.35 32.73 35.72
CA ASP A 302 81.54 32.23 36.43
C ASP A 302 82.80 33.00 35.99
N LYS A 303 82.94 33.20 34.67
CA LYS A 303 84.04 34.01 34.12
C LYS A 303 84.00 35.44 34.60
N SER A 304 82.81 36.03 34.70
CA SER A 304 82.62 37.41 35.14
C SER A 304 83.05 37.60 36.59
N TYR A 305 82.76 36.61 37.44
CA TYR A 305 83.06 36.66 38.86
C TYR A 305 84.55 36.43 39.15
N HIS A 306 85.16 35.43 38.48
CA HIS A 306 86.55 35.05 38.77
C HIS A 306 87.62 35.85 38.01
N TYR A 307 87.37 36.21 36.75
CA TYR A 307 88.40 36.82 35.88
C TYR A 307 88.15 38.29 35.57
N GLY A 308 86.90 38.78 35.69
CA GLY A 308 86.54 40.19 35.53
C GLY A 308 86.86 40.81 34.16
N ASN A 309 87.08 39.99 33.13
CA ASN A 309 87.46 40.42 31.79
C ASN A 309 86.51 39.82 30.74
N ILE A 310 85.28 40.32 30.68
CA ILE A 310 84.26 39.90 29.70
C ILE A 310 83.88 41.07 28.82
N THR A 311 83.77 40.84 27.51
CA THR A 311 83.31 41.88 26.57
C THR A 311 81.79 41.90 26.48
N HIS A 312 81.22 43.09 26.21
CA HIS A 312 79.77 43.21 25.97
C HIS A 312 79.32 42.37 24.77
N GLU A 313 80.19 42.16 23.79
CA GLU A 313 79.91 41.37 22.58
C GLU A 313 79.66 39.89 22.91
N GLU A 314 80.42 39.29 23.83
CA GLU A 314 80.25 37.89 24.24
C GLU A 314 78.90 37.65 24.94
N ILE A 315 78.52 38.56 25.85
CA ILE A 315 77.24 38.46 26.57
C ILE A 315 76.07 38.68 25.60
N HIS A 316 76.19 39.69 24.74
CA HIS A 316 75.17 40.01 23.75
C HIS A 316 74.98 38.88 22.73
N ALA A 317 76.06 38.25 22.27
CA ALA A 317 76.01 37.13 21.35
C ALA A 317 75.23 35.94 21.93
N ASN A 318 75.48 35.58 23.20
CA ASN A 318 74.71 34.53 23.86
C ASN A 318 73.25 34.93 24.05
N ASN A 319 72.98 36.20 24.37
CA ASN A 319 71.60 36.69 24.50
C ASN A 319 70.81 36.55 23.20
N VAL A 320 71.37 36.99 22.07
CA VAL A 320 70.74 36.84 20.76
C VAL A 320 70.46 35.36 20.44
N GLN A 321 71.39 34.45 20.77
CA GLN A 321 71.18 33.02 20.61
C GLN A 321 70.05 32.50 21.50
N PHE A 322 70.08 32.80 22.80
CA PHE A 322 69.04 32.39 23.75
C PHE A 322 67.65 32.83 23.30
N LEU A 323 67.47 34.11 22.96
CA LEU A 323 66.20 34.65 22.45
C LEU A 323 65.73 33.92 21.19
N SER A 324 66.64 33.64 20.25
CA SER A 324 66.36 32.91 19.02
C SER A 324 65.93 31.46 19.29
N LYS A 325 66.63 30.74 20.19
CA LYS A 325 66.28 29.37 20.57
C LYS A 325 64.93 29.30 21.30
N CYS A 326 64.64 30.25 22.20
CA CYS A 326 63.33 30.35 22.87
C CYS A 326 62.17 30.58 21.88
N ARG A 327 62.33 31.46 20.89
CA ARG A 327 61.32 31.65 19.83
C ARG A 327 61.08 30.37 19.01
N ARG A 328 62.16 29.66 18.66
CA ARG A 328 62.08 28.37 17.95
C ARG A 328 61.38 27.30 18.80
N PHE A 329 61.61 27.29 20.12
CA PHE A 329 60.91 26.41 21.05
C PHE A 329 59.40 26.65 21.02
N TYR A 330 58.93 27.90 21.14
CA TYR A 330 57.49 28.20 21.10
C TYR A 330 56.82 27.76 19.78
N SER A 331 57.47 28.03 18.65
CA SER A 331 56.98 27.60 17.33
C SER A 331 56.85 26.07 17.26
N ARG A 332 57.88 25.33 17.69
CA ARG A 332 57.88 23.86 17.67
C ARG A 332 56.88 23.27 18.66
N LYS A 333 56.71 23.87 19.83
CA LYS A 333 55.72 23.46 20.85
C LYS A 333 54.30 23.58 20.30
N SER A 334 53.95 24.73 19.73
CA SER A 334 52.64 24.95 19.12
C SER A 334 52.36 23.95 18.00
N THR A 335 53.33 23.73 17.11
CA THR A 335 53.21 22.73 16.05
C THR A 335 53.00 21.31 16.60
N PHE A 336 53.81 20.88 17.56
CA PHE A 336 53.68 19.55 18.16
C PHE A 336 52.31 19.32 18.80
N TYR A 337 51.76 20.34 19.46
CA TYR A 337 50.45 20.25 20.09
C TYR A 337 49.32 20.05 19.09
N VAL A 338 49.28 20.88 18.04
CA VAL A 338 48.20 20.83 17.04
C VAL A 338 48.35 19.61 16.14
N GLU A 339 49.55 19.37 15.61
CA GLU A 339 49.76 18.36 14.57
C GLU A 339 49.91 16.94 15.12
N SER A 340 50.38 16.77 16.36
CA SER A 340 50.62 15.43 16.92
C SER A 340 49.70 15.08 18.08
N ILE A 341 49.50 15.99 19.05
CA ILE A 341 48.74 15.68 20.27
C ILE A 341 47.23 15.77 20.04
N GLU A 342 46.74 16.81 19.37
CA GLU A 342 45.30 17.03 19.14
C GLU A 342 44.77 16.25 17.94
N TYR A 343 45.67 15.75 17.07
CA TYR A 343 45.32 15.02 15.86
C TYR A 343 44.43 13.77 16.11
N PRO A 344 44.76 12.84 17.03
CA PRO A 344 43.94 11.65 17.27
C PRO A 344 42.53 11.99 17.74
N SER A 345 42.39 13.00 18.59
CA SER A 345 41.09 13.46 19.07
C SER A 345 40.22 14.00 17.92
N ARG A 346 40.83 14.74 16.99
CA ARG A 346 40.16 15.27 15.78
C ARG A 346 39.72 14.14 14.85
N ILE A 347 40.58 13.14 14.61
CA ILE A 347 40.24 11.98 13.77
C ILE A 347 39.11 11.15 14.40
N LEU A 348 39.16 10.88 15.70
CA LEU A 348 38.09 10.15 16.39
C LEU A 348 36.76 10.93 16.36
N ALA A 349 36.79 12.26 16.52
CA ALA A 349 35.61 13.10 16.37
C ALA A 349 35.04 13.05 14.93
N ALA A 350 35.90 13.08 13.91
CA ALA A 350 35.49 12.94 12.52
C ALA A 350 34.88 11.55 12.22
N ARG A 351 35.44 10.48 12.80
CA ARG A 351 34.88 9.12 12.68
C ARG A 351 33.50 8.99 13.33
N ILE A 352 33.28 9.60 14.50
CA ILE A 352 31.96 9.67 15.14
C ILE A 352 30.97 10.37 14.21
N ALA A 353 31.33 11.55 13.69
CA ALA A 353 30.46 12.31 12.79
C ALA A 353 30.15 11.55 11.49
N GLU A 354 31.12 10.84 10.91
CA GLU A 354 30.91 10.02 9.72
C GLU A 354 29.98 8.84 10.01
N LEU A 355 30.17 8.13 11.13
CA LEU A 355 29.29 7.02 11.52
C LEU A 355 27.85 7.50 11.77
N GLU A 356 27.66 8.64 12.44
CA GLU A 356 26.33 9.26 12.61
C GLU A 356 25.70 9.64 11.27
N ARG A 357 26.49 10.16 10.32
CA ARG A 357 26.01 10.55 8.99
C ARG A 357 25.56 9.33 8.19
N ARG A 358 26.32 8.22 8.23
CA ARG A 358 25.95 6.96 7.56
C ARG A 358 24.70 6.34 8.20
N TRP A 359 24.61 6.35 9.53
CA TRP A 359 23.43 5.88 10.25
C TRP A 359 22.17 6.68 9.87
N ARG A 360 22.25 8.01 9.82
CA ARG A 360 21.12 8.85 9.37
C ARG A 360 20.71 8.57 7.93
N GLY A 361 21.67 8.24 7.05
CA GLY A 361 21.38 7.81 5.68
C GLY A 361 20.58 6.50 5.67
N PHE A 362 21.09 5.47 6.36
CA PHE A 362 20.39 4.19 6.52
C PHE A 362 18.99 4.35 7.13
N GLU A 363 18.86 5.13 8.19
CA GLU A 363 17.57 5.39 8.84
C GLU A 363 16.58 6.07 7.88
N SER A 364 17.05 7.03 7.08
CA SER A 364 16.21 7.69 6.07
C SER A 364 15.74 6.71 4.99
N ASP A 365 16.62 5.83 4.52
CA ASP A 365 16.29 4.83 3.50
C ASP A 365 15.29 3.78 4.07
N TYR A 366 15.53 3.33 5.31
CA TYR A 366 14.64 2.44 6.04
C TYR A 366 13.26 3.04 6.23
N GLN A 367 13.15 4.27 6.75
CA GLN A 367 11.86 4.92 7.01
C GLN A 367 11.07 5.13 5.72
N SER A 368 11.72 5.56 4.63
CA SER A 368 11.10 5.71 3.30
C SER A 368 10.44 4.41 2.85
N MET A 369 11.15 3.29 3.00
CA MET A 369 10.67 1.98 2.60
C MET A 369 9.58 1.45 3.55
N TYR A 370 9.79 1.58 4.86
CA TYR A 370 8.84 1.18 5.89
C TYR A 370 7.48 1.87 5.72
N ASP A 371 7.46 3.19 5.52
CA ASP A 371 6.23 3.97 5.29
C ASP A 371 5.46 3.50 4.06
N LYS A 372 6.16 3.09 2.99
CA LYS A 372 5.53 2.55 1.78
C LYS A 372 4.86 1.21 2.03
N VAL A 373 5.55 0.30 2.72
CA VAL A 373 5.02 -1.03 3.08
C VAL A 373 3.82 -0.89 4.02
N VAL A 374 3.91 -0.01 5.03
CA VAL A 374 2.81 0.26 5.96
C VAL A 374 1.61 0.86 5.23
N HIS A 375 1.81 1.87 4.37
CA HIS A 375 0.73 2.48 3.59
C HIS A 375 0.03 1.45 2.68
N LEU A 376 0.78 0.57 2.02
CA LEU A 376 0.21 -0.52 1.22
C LEU A 376 -0.62 -1.48 2.06
N THR A 377 -0.13 -1.83 3.25
CA THR A 377 -0.82 -2.70 4.21
C THR A 377 -2.11 -2.06 4.73
N GLU A 378 -2.09 -0.77 5.07
CA GLU A 378 -3.27 0.00 5.48
C GLU A 378 -4.30 0.10 4.35
N SER A 379 -3.84 0.36 3.12
CA SER A 379 -4.70 0.42 1.94
C SER A 379 -5.36 -0.92 1.65
N LEU A 380 -4.63 -2.02 1.82
CA LEU A 380 -5.13 -3.39 1.69
C LEU A 380 -6.22 -3.69 2.73
N ASN A 381 -5.99 -3.34 4.00
CA ASN A 381 -6.96 -3.55 5.07
C ASN A 381 -8.25 -2.74 4.83
N TYR A 382 -8.10 -1.47 4.43
CA TYR A 382 -9.24 -0.62 4.09
C TYR A 382 -10.08 -1.21 2.94
N LEU A 383 -9.47 -1.82 1.93
CA LEU A 383 -10.21 -2.46 0.83
C LEU A 383 -10.95 -3.72 1.27
N GLY A 384 -10.34 -4.51 2.16
CA GLY A 384 -10.98 -5.64 2.84
C GLY A 384 -12.29 -5.23 3.49
N ASP A 385 -12.24 -4.21 4.34
CA ASP A 385 -13.39 -3.75 5.13
C ASP A 385 -14.46 -3.03 4.30
N THR A 386 -14.07 -2.42 3.18
CA THR A 386 -15.00 -1.58 2.39
C THR A 386 -15.62 -2.29 1.21
N ILE A 387 -14.81 -2.69 0.22
CA ILE A 387 -15.30 -3.15 -1.08
C ILE A 387 -15.31 -4.66 -1.22
N LEU A 388 -14.30 -5.37 -0.70
CA LEU A 388 -14.23 -6.83 -0.83
C LEU A 388 -15.44 -7.50 -0.17
N GLY A 389 -15.79 -7.13 1.06
CA GLY A 389 -17.00 -7.64 1.72
C GLY A 389 -18.31 -7.24 1.03
N SER A 390 -18.36 -6.06 0.40
CA SER A 390 -19.55 -5.62 -0.35
C SER A 390 -19.73 -6.41 -1.64
N LEU A 391 -18.63 -6.64 -2.38
CA LEU A 391 -18.63 -7.48 -3.58
C LEU A 391 -18.97 -8.93 -3.26
N GLU A 392 -18.45 -9.48 -2.16
CA GLU A 392 -18.80 -10.83 -1.70
C GLU A 392 -20.29 -10.96 -1.41
N THR A 393 -20.88 -9.94 -0.78
CA THR A 393 -22.33 -9.89 -0.55
C THR A 393 -23.10 -9.88 -1.87
N SER A 394 -22.71 -9.06 -2.85
CA SER A 394 -23.36 -9.00 -4.17
C SER A 394 -23.20 -10.31 -4.96
N VAL A 395 -22.04 -10.97 -4.87
CA VAL A 395 -21.80 -12.29 -5.47
C VAL A 395 -22.70 -13.34 -4.81
N ALA A 396 -22.81 -13.34 -3.48
CA ALA A 396 -23.69 -14.25 -2.74
C ALA A 396 -25.18 -14.03 -3.06
N GLU A 397 -25.62 -12.77 -3.22
CA GLU A 397 -26.96 -12.43 -3.68
C GLU A 397 -27.23 -12.98 -5.08
N ALA A 398 -26.30 -12.82 -6.02
CA ALA A 398 -26.40 -13.38 -7.37
C ALA A 398 -26.43 -14.92 -7.36
N GLU A 399 -25.61 -15.57 -6.55
CA GLU A 399 -25.68 -17.03 -6.38
C GLU A 399 -27.01 -17.49 -5.80
N SER A 400 -27.52 -16.80 -4.78
CA SER A 400 -28.80 -17.14 -4.16
C SER A 400 -29.94 -17.06 -5.17
N TYR A 401 -29.90 -16.05 -6.05
CA TYR A 401 -30.84 -15.91 -7.15
C TYR A 401 -30.81 -17.12 -8.10
N ILE A 402 -29.61 -17.59 -8.46
CA ILE A 402 -29.41 -18.73 -9.37
C ILE A 402 -29.87 -20.03 -8.72
N ARG A 403 -29.43 -20.32 -7.48
CA ARG A 403 -29.70 -21.58 -6.78
C ARG A 403 -31.21 -21.83 -6.60
N PHE A 404 -31.96 -20.77 -6.32
CA PHE A 404 -33.40 -20.86 -6.10
C PHE A 404 -34.23 -20.55 -7.36
N ALA A 405 -33.64 -20.52 -8.55
CA ALA A 405 -34.37 -20.28 -9.80
C ALA A 405 -35.49 -21.32 -10.05
N HIS A 406 -35.33 -22.55 -9.52
CA HIS A 406 -36.30 -23.64 -9.62
C HIS A 406 -37.11 -23.91 -8.33
N ALA A 407 -36.86 -23.15 -7.26
CA ALA A 407 -37.53 -23.31 -5.96
C ALA A 407 -38.44 -22.11 -5.67
N ASN A 408 -39.67 -22.38 -5.20
CA ASN A 408 -40.71 -21.35 -5.00
C ASN A 408 -40.40 -20.31 -3.88
N HIS A 409 -39.23 -20.35 -3.23
CA HIS A 409 -38.96 -19.61 -1.98
C HIS A 409 -37.58 -18.93 -1.91
N SER A 410 -37.14 -18.23 -2.96
CA SER A 410 -36.06 -17.24 -2.81
C SER A 410 -36.60 -15.92 -2.28
N ASN A 411 -35.99 -15.37 -1.24
CA ASN A 411 -36.25 -13.99 -0.81
C ASN A 411 -35.56 -12.94 -1.70
N VAL A 412 -34.61 -13.34 -2.55
CA VAL A 412 -33.80 -12.42 -3.38
C VAL A 412 -34.34 -12.36 -4.81
N THR A 413 -34.63 -11.16 -5.30
CA THR A 413 -35.05 -10.89 -6.68
C THR A 413 -33.87 -10.41 -7.53
N LYS A 414 -33.99 -10.48 -8.86
CA LYS A 414 -32.96 -9.93 -9.77
C LYS A 414 -32.82 -8.42 -9.60
N MET A 415 -33.91 -7.76 -9.20
CA MET A 415 -33.92 -6.33 -8.88
C MET A 415 -33.09 -6.03 -7.61
N ASP A 416 -33.09 -6.92 -6.62
CA ASP A 416 -32.25 -6.75 -5.43
C ASP A 416 -30.76 -6.89 -5.77
N VAL A 417 -30.41 -7.91 -6.58
CA VAL A 417 -29.06 -8.07 -7.13
C VAL A 417 -28.64 -6.84 -7.95
N ALA A 418 -29.54 -6.32 -8.79
CA ALA A 418 -29.27 -5.14 -9.59
C ALA A 418 -29.00 -3.91 -8.71
N ARG A 419 -29.85 -3.62 -7.71
CA ARG A 419 -29.67 -2.49 -6.78
C ARG A 419 -28.38 -2.59 -5.96
N SER A 420 -27.98 -3.80 -5.58
CA SER A 420 -26.75 -4.07 -4.85
C SER A 420 -25.53 -3.71 -5.70
N LEU A 421 -25.46 -4.25 -6.92
CA LEU A 421 -24.33 -4.04 -7.85
C LEU A 421 -24.27 -2.63 -8.44
N THR A 422 -25.41 -1.95 -8.64
CA THR A 422 -25.45 -0.57 -9.16
C THR A 422 -25.39 0.50 -8.06
N SER A 423 -25.17 0.10 -6.81
CA SER A 423 -25.07 1.03 -5.69
C SER A 423 -23.85 1.95 -5.81
N ASP A 424 -23.99 3.19 -5.33
CA ASP A 424 -22.89 4.17 -5.28
C ASP A 424 -21.68 3.65 -4.48
N LYS A 425 -21.92 2.76 -3.51
CA LYS A 425 -20.89 2.08 -2.73
C LYS A 425 -20.01 1.17 -3.61
N ILE A 426 -20.62 0.33 -4.45
CA ILE A 426 -19.89 -0.57 -5.36
C ILE A 426 -19.15 0.24 -6.43
N LEU A 427 -19.80 1.26 -7.03
CA LEU A 427 -19.17 2.14 -8.02
C LEU A 427 -17.91 2.83 -7.50
N LYS A 428 -18.00 3.48 -6.33
CA LYS A 428 -16.85 4.12 -5.68
C LYS A 428 -15.80 3.09 -5.25
N GLY A 429 -16.24 1.92 -4.78
CA GLY A 429 -15.34 0.86 -4.36
C GLY A 429 -14.52 0.26 -5.50
N ILE A 430 -15.11 0.08 -6.68
CA ILE A 430 -14.41 -0.41 -7.88
C ILE A 430 -13.35 0.60 -8.33
N SER A 431 -13.66 1.89 -8.34
CA SER A 431 -12.68 2.93 -8.64
C SER A 431 -11.51 2.92 -7.64
N LYS A 432 -11.80 2.77 -6.34
CA LYS A 432 -10.75 2.64 -5.31
C LYS A 432 -9.91 1.38 -5.47
N LEU A 433 -10.55 0.27 -5.84
CA LEU A 433 -9.88 -1.00 -6.11
C LEU A 433 -8.92 -0.87 -7.29
N GLY A 434 -9.33 -0.19 -8.37
CA GLY A 434 -8.45 0.14 -9.50
C GLY A 434 -7.24 0.97 -9.06
N ASN A 435 -7.47 2.06 -8.33
CA ASN A 435 -6.38 2.92 -7.82
C ASN A 435 -5.39 2.14 -6.94
N PHE A 436 -5.87 1.18 -6.15
CA PHE A 436 -5.00 0.34 -5.33
C PHE A 436 -4.10 -0.58 -6.15
N PHE A 437 -4.60 -1.17 -7.24
CA PHE A 437 -3.75 -2.00 -8.09
C PHE A 437 -2.67 -1.18 -8.81
N ASP A 438 -2.98 0.06 -9.19
CA ASP A 438 -1.98 1.00 -9.70
C ASP A 438 -0.95 1.38 -8.62
N ASP A 439 -1.39 1.54 -7.38
CA ASP A 439 -0.51 1.78 -6.22
C ASP A 439 0.40 0.57 -5.95
N ILE A 440 -0.12 -0.66 -5.99
CA ILE A 440 0.70 -1.88 -5.86
C ILE A 440 1.78 -1.93 -6.95
N ARG A 441 1.42 -1.66 -8.21
CA ARG A 441 2.38 -1.73 -9.32
C ARG A 441 3.47 -0.68 -9.20
N SER A 442 3.08 0.56 -8.94
CA SER A 442 4.02 1.69 -8.85
C SER A 442 4.90 1.60 -7.60
N ARG A 443 4.31 1.33 -6.43
CA ARG A 443 5.04 1.18 -5.17
C ARG A 443 5.82 -0.12 -5.08
N GLY A 444 5.33 -1.21 -5.67
CA GLY A 444 6.03 -2.48 -5.72
C GLY A 444 7.39 -2.36 -6.42
N GLN A 445 7.45 -1.62 -7.53
CA GLN A 445 8.74 -1.32 -8.18
C GLN A 445 9.65 -0.48 -7.28
N SER A 446 9.10 0.56 -6.65
CA SER A 446 9.88 1.41 -5.75
C SER A 446 10.45 0.65 -4.55
N VAL A 447 9.65 -0.23 -3.94
CA VAL A 447 10.04 -1.05 -2.79
C VAL A 447 11.10 -2.07 -3.18
N TYR A 448 10.97 -2.67 -4.38
CA TYR A 448 11.97 -3.56 -4.95
C TYR A 448 13.34 -2.87 -5.13
N ASP A 449 13.33 -1.64 -5.65
CA ASP A 449 14.55 -0.87 -5.86
C ASP A 449 15.18 -0.40 -4.53
N GLU A 450 14.36 -0.05 -3.54
CA GLU A 450 14.81 0.40 -2.20
C GLU A 450 15.57 -0.68 -1.42
N TRP A 451 15.26 -1.96 -1.60
CA TRP A 451 16.09 -3.04 -1.03
C TRP A 451 17.55 -2.96 -1.46
N SER A 452 17.82 -2.55 -2.71
CA SER A 452 19.18 -2.40 -3.22
C SER A 452 19.88 -1.17 -2.63
N THR A 453 19.12 -0.08 -2.44
CA THR A 453 19.60 1.12 -1.73
C THR A 453 19.94 0.79 -0.28
N LEU A 454 19.05 0.07 0.42
CA LEU A 454 19.25 -0.33 1.81
C LEU A 454 20.48 -1.23 1.96
N ASN A 455 20.68 -2.18 1.05
CA ASN A 455 21.90 -3.00 0.99
C ASN A 455 23.17 -2.13 0.87
N SER A 456 23.15 -1.12 -0.01
CA SER A 456 24.28 -0.19 -0.16
C SER A 456 24.55 0.59 1.14
N SER A 457 23.49 1.11 1.77
CA SER A 457 23.59 1.88 3.03
C SER A 457 24.04 1.01 4.21
N THR A 458 23.58 -0.23 4.30
CA THR A 458 24.07 -1.23 5.26
C THR A 458 25.55 -1.56 5.01
N GLY A 459 25.95 -1.78 3.76
CA GLY A 459 27.33 -2.03 3.40
C GLY A 459 28.27 -0.86 3.76
N ASP A 460 27.81 0.38 3.62
CA ASP A 460 28.56 1.56 4.05
C ASP A 460 28.82 1.59 5.56
N ILE A 461 27.86 1.17 6.39
CA ILE A 461 28.04 1.07 7.84
C ILE A 461 29.06 -0.03 8.14
N TRP A 462 28.93 -1.21 7.54
CA TRP A 462 29.87 -2.32 7.74
C TRP A 462 31.32 -1.96 7.35
N ARG A 463 31.52 -1.17 6.29
CA ARG A 463 32.84 -0.64 5.92
C ARG A 463 33.47 0.18 7.04
N VAL A 464 32.70 1.03 7.71
CA VAL A 464 33.19 1.85 8.84
C VAL A 464 33.43 1.00 10.09
N VAL A 465 32.62 -0.04 10.30
CA VAL A 465 32.73 -0.93 11.47
C VAL A 465 33.99 -1.79 11.37
N LEU A 466 34.19 -2.48 10.24
CA LEU A 466 35.24 -3.50 10.06
C LEU A 466 36.59 -2.92 9.66
N ASN A 467 36.65 -1.79 8.93
CA ASN A 467 37.92 -1.17 8.51
C ASN A 467 38.61 -0.37 9.65
N ASP A 468 38.35 -0.73 10.90
CA ASP A 468 38.87 -0.01 12.06
C ASP A 468 39.94 -0.82 12.81
N THR A 469 41.18 -0.60 12.38
CA THR A 469 42.36 -1.22 12.99
C THR A 469 42.58 -0.81 14.46
N ASN A 470 41.92 0.25 14.95
CA ASN A 470 42.17 0.76 16.30
C ASN A 470 41.49 -0.04 17.41
N LEU A 471 40.52 -0.89 17.09
CA LEU A 471 39.77 -1.68 18.08
C LEU A 471 40.16 -3.16 18.06
N GLN A 472 41.15 -3.55 17.26
CA GLN A 472 41.58 -4.94 17.12
C GLN A 472 41.99 -5.57 18.46
N GLU A 473 42.80 -4.88 19.29
CA GLU A 473 43.20 -5.36 20.62
C GLU A 473 41.99 -5.59 21.54
N TYR A 474 40.95 -4.78 21.41
CA TYR A 474 39.71 -4.93 22.19
C TYR A 474 38.87 -6.11 21.71
N TYR A 475 38.73 -6.29 20.39
CA TYR A 475 37.99 -7.41 19.81
C TYR A 475 38.64 -8.76 20.12
N GLU A 476 39.98 -8.83 20.08
CA GLU A 476 40.74 -10.02 20.49
C GLU A 476 40.53 -10.36 21.97
N TYR A 477 40.55 -9.34 22.85
CA TYR A 477 40.35 -9.54 24.29
C TYR A 477 38.92 -10.02 24.63
N GLN A 478 37.90 -9.46 23.98
CA GLN A 478 36.49 -9.84 24.20
C GLN A 478 36.08 -11.09 23.40
N ASN A 479 36.97 -11.66 22.59
CA ASN A 479 36.70 -12.80 21.71
C ASN A 479 35.55 -12.55 20.72
N LEU A 480 35.44 -11.31 20.20
CA LEU A 480 34.40 -10.88 19.26
C LEU A 480 34.79 -11.21 17.82
N THR A 481 34.69 -12.48 17.47
CA THR A 481 35.07 -13.00 16.14
C THR A 481 34.29 -12.36 14.99
N ASP A 482 33.02 -12.01 15.19
CA ASP A 482 32.17 -11.35 14.18
C ASP A 482 32.72 -10.00 13.71
N MET A 483 33.37 -9.26 14.60
CA MET A 483 33.96 -7.95 14.31
C MET A 483 35.37 -8.03 13.69
N MET A 484 35.90 -9.24 13.54
CA MET A 484 37.23 -9.53 12.98
C MET A 484 37.16 -10.27 11.63
N ARG A 485 35.95 -10.42 11.07
CA ARG A 485 35.71 -11.07 9.77
C ARG A 485 36.24 -10.21 8.62
N ASP A 486 36.53 -10.86 7.48
CA ASP A 486 36.98 -10.15 6.30
C ASP A 486 35.83 -9.33 5.66
N LEU A 487 36.11 -8.07 5.33
CA LEU A 487 35.11 -7.12 4.84
C LEU A 487 34.42 -7.59 3.55
N PRO A 488 35.12 -8.08 2.51
CA PRO A 488 34.49 -8.59 1.31
C PRO A 488 33.55 -9.77 1.56
N GLU A 489 33.88 -10.65 2.50
CA GLU A 489 33.01 -11.80 2.85
C GLU A 489 31.71 -11.33 3.50
N VAL A 490 31.80 -10.41 4.47
CA VAL A 490 30.62 -9.85 5.13
C VAL A 490 29.75 -9.07 4.13
N LEU A 491 30.35 -8.27 3.25
CA LEU A 491 29.60 -7.53 2.22
C LEU A 491 28.91 -8.47 1.22
N ALA A 492 29.53 -9.60 0.87
CA ALA A 492 28.93 -10.60 -0.02
C ALA A 492 27.75 -11.33 0.66
N GLU A 493 27.90 -11.70 1.94
CA GLU A 493 26.83 -12.32 2.73
C GLU A 493 25.64 -11.36 2.89
N VAL A 494 25.89 -10.11 3.28
CA VAL A 494 24.86 -9.08 3.40
C VAL A 494 24.15 -8.88 2.06
N ALA A 495 24.91 -8.74 0.96
CA ALA A 495 24.30 -8.59 -0.35
C ALA A 495 23.42 -9.79 -0.73
N SER A 496 23.87 -11.01 -0.44
CA SER A 496 23.10 -12.25 -0.68
C SER A 496 21.80 -12.26 0.13
N ASN A 497 21.86 -11.95 1.43
CA ASN A 497 20.68 -11.93 2.30
C ASN A 497 19.66 -10.88 1.84
N PHE A 498 20.12 -9.67 1.48
CA PHE A 498 19.24 -8.62 0.96
C PHE A 498 18.62 -9.00 -0.38
N THR A 499 19.38 -9.64 -1.29
CA THR A 499 18.80 -10.13 -2.55
C THR A 499 17.77 -11.22 -2.31
N GLN A 500 18.02 -12.14 -1.38
CA GLN A 500 17.06 -13.18 -1.03
C GLN A 500 15.78 -12.57 -0.43
N HIS A 501 15.90 -11.66 0.55
CA HIS A 501 14.76 -10.97 1.13
C HIS A 501 13.95 -10.20 0.09
N ARG A 502 14.63 -9.48 -0.81
CA ARG A 502 13.98 -8.75 -1.91
C ARG A 502 13.19 -9.69 -2.83
N ASP A 503 13.78 -10.82 -3.21
CA ASP A 503 13.18 -11.75 -4.18
C ASP A 503 12.04 -12.56 -3.56
N ASP A 504 12.20 -13.04 -2.31
CA ASP A 504 11.15 -13.74 -1.54
C ASP A 504 9.93 -12.84 -1.31
N CYS A 505 10.16 -11.54 -1.17
CA CYS A 505 9.14 -10.56 -0.88
C CYS A 505 8.53 -9.88 -2.11
N ASP A 506 9.01 -10.17 -3.33
CA ASP A 506 8.55 -9.48 -4.53
C ASP A 506 7.08 -9.79 -4.83
N PHE A 507 6.23 -8.77 -4.93
CA PHE A 507 4.81 -8.91 -5.23
C PHE A 507 4.40 -8.26 -6.56
N ARG A 508 5.36 -7.78 -7.36
CA ARG A 508 5.08 -7.01 -8.60
C ARG A 508 4.34 -7.83 -9.65
N TYR A 509 4.60 -9.13 -9.71
CA TYR A 509 4.10 -10.01 -10.78
C TYR A 509 2.89 -10.85 -10.37
N GLU A 510 2.54 -10.89 -9.07
CA GLU A 510 1.51 -11.80 -8.55
C GLU A 510 0.10 -11.45 -9.03
N LEU A 511 -0.17 -10.16 -9.28
CA LEU A 511 -1.46 -9.72 -9.83
C LEU A 511 -1.60 -9.99 -11.33
N GLY A 512 -0.49 -10.00 -12.09
CA GLY A 512 -0.51 -10.13 -13.55
C GLY A 512 -1.57 -9.23 -14.22
N ASN A 513 -2.52 -9.87 -14.92
CA ASN A 513 -3.68 -9.23 -15.54
C ASN A 513 -5.01 -9.51 -14.79
N LEU A 514 -4.95 -10.12 -13.62
CA LEU A 514 -6.10 -10.64 -12.89
C LEU A 514 -7.09 -9.54 -12.48
N ASP A 515 -6.57 -8.39 -12.07
CA ASP A 515 -7.34 -7.20 -11.73
C ASP A 515 -8.10 -6.64 -12.94
N SER A 516 -7.42 -6.47 -14.08
CA SER A 516 -8.04 -5.94 -15.31
C SER A 516 -9.16 -6.86 -15.78
N LEU A 517 -8.92 -8.16 -15.72
CA LEU A 517 -9.87 -9.21 -16.05
C LEU A 517 -11.07 -9.21 -15.09
N PHE A 518 -10.84 -9.02 -13.80
CA PHE A 518 -11.90 -8.90 -12.80
C PHE A 518 -12.73 -7.63 -13.02
N LEU A 519 -12.10 -6.48 -13.17
CA LEU A 519 -12.79 -5.20 -13.42
C LEU A 519 -13.68 -5.28 -14.66
N MET A 520 -13.19 -5.89 -15.75
CA MET A 520 -14.00 -6.12 -16.95
C MET A 520 -15.23 -7.03 -16.69
N SER A 521 -15.08 -8.07 -15.86
CA SER A 521 -16.21 -8.96 -15.54
C SER A 521 -17.27 -8.28 -14.67
N VAL A 522 -16.84 -7.45 -13.72
CA VAL A 522 -17.73 -6.68 -12.85
C VAL A 522 -18.45 -5.61 -13.65
N GLU A 523 -17.74 -4.88 -14.52
CA GLU A 523 -18.32 -3.83 -15.36
C GLU A 523 -19.41 -4.42 -16.28
N ARG A 524 -19.14 -5.56 -16.95
CA ARG A 524 -20.16 -6.26 -17.75
C ARG A 524 -21.39 -6.68 -16.95
N MET A 525 -21.20 -7.18 -15.73
CA MET A 525 -22.30 -7.56 -14.85
C MET A 525 -23.10 -6.32 -14.41
N MET A 526 -22.41 -5.23 -14.06
CA MET A 526 -23.03 -3.97 -13.66
C MET A 526 -23.82 -3.32 -14.80
N ASP A 527 -23.30 -3.33 -16.03
CA ASP A 527 -23.99 -2.82 -17.21
C ASP A 527 -25.28 -3.62 -17.45
N ALA A 528 -25.21 -4.96 -17.40
CA ALA A 528 -26.40 -5.80 -17.51
C ALA A 528 -27.44 -5.53 -16.41
N MET A 529 -26.99 -5.20 -15.20
CA MET A 529 -27.87 -4.86 -14.07
C MET A 529 -28.46 -3.45 -14.21
N ARG A 530 -27.70 -2.48 -14.70
CA ARG A 530 -28.20 -1.14 -15.06
C ARG A 530 -29.26 -1.23 -16.14
N ASP A 531 -29.00 -1.94 -17.23
CA ASP A 531 -29.99 -2.15 -18.30
C ASP A 531 -31.28 -2.78 -17.76
N PHE A 532 -31.16 -3.73 -16.83
CA PHE A 532 -32.31 -4.35 -16.20
C PHE A 532 -33.11 -3.34 -15.33
N GLN A 533 -32.41 -2.50 -14.59
CA GLN A 533 -32.97 -1.46 -13.73
C GLN A 533 -33.61 -0.33 -14.56
N ASP A 534 -32.96 0.16 -15.60
CA ASP A 534 -33.48 1.23 -16.47
C ASP A 534 -34.74 0.77 -17.20
N ALA A 535 -34.76 -0.47 -17.70
CA ALA A 535 -35.95 -1.07 -18.29
C ALA A 535 -37.10 -1.27 -17.27
N SER A 536 -36.88 -1.00 -15.96
CA SER A 536 -37.90 -1.14 -14.90
C SER A 536 -38.69 0.13 -14.63
N HIS A 537 -38.24 1.24 -15.18
CA HIS A 537 -38.92 2.52 -15.07
C HIS A 537 -40.18 2.56 -15.94
N LEU A 538 -41.33 2.74 -15.28
CA LEU A 538 -42.63 2.93 -15.92
C LEU A 538 -42.80 4.41 -16.29
N ASP A 539 -42.15 4.82 -17.38
CA ASP A 539 -42.24 6.20 -17.86
C ASP A 539 -43.45 6.41 -18.77
N LYS A 540 -43.82 7.69 -18.97
CA LYS A 540 -44.89 8.10 -19.91
C LYS A 540 -44.73 7.46 -21.29
N ARG A 541 -43.49 7.40 -21.79
CA ARG A 541 -43.14 6.76 -23.07
C ARG A 541 -43.42 5.26 -23.07
N PHE A 542 -43.10 4.57 -21.97
CA PHE A 542 -43.32 3.13 -21.85
C PHE A 542 -44.81 2.79 -21.91
N ILE A 543 -45.65 3.55 -21.19
CA ILE A 543 -47.10 3.32 -21.17
C ILE A 543 -47.70 3.59 -22.56
N GLN A 544 -47.32 4.70 -23.21
CA GLN A 544 -47.81 5.05 -24.54
C GLN A 544 -47.47 4.00 -25.60
N ASN A 545 -46.28 3.40 -25.52
CA ASN A 545 -45.81 2.45 -26.53
C ASN A 545 -46.29 1.00 -26.30
N ASN A 546 -46.62 0.61 -25.06
CA ASN A 546 -46.93 -0.78 -24.71
C ASN A 546 -48.39 -1.03 -24.29
N PHE A 547 -49.15 0.00 -23.90
CA PHE A 547 -50.53 -0.15 -23.43
C PHE A 547 -51.54 0.16 -24.54
N LEU A 548 -52.49 -0.75 -24.73
CA LEU A 548 -53.61 -0.60 -25.65
C LEU A 548 -54.92 -0.49 -24.87
N GLN A 549 -55.74 0.51 -25.18
CA GLN A 549 -57.13 0.55 -24.72
C GLN A 549 -58.03 -0.06 -25.80
N LEU A 550 -58.80 -1.08 -25.40
CA LEU A 550 -59.74 -1.78 -26.26
C LEU A 550 -61.15 -1.53 -25.74
N ASP A 551 -61.97 -0.85 -26.53
CA ASP A 551 -63.38 -0.62 -26.20
C ASP A 551 -64.26 -1.46 -27.14
N ILE A 552 -65.04 -2.37 -26.55
CA ILE A 552 -65.98 -3.24 -27.27
C ILE A 552 -67.39 -2.73 -26.98
N TYR A 553 -68.11 -2.32 -28.02
CA TYR A 553 -69.47 -1.80 -27.89
C TYR A 553 -70.34 -2.22 -29.08
N TYR A 554 -71.66 -2.18 -28.87
CA TYR A 554 -72.63 -2.43 -29.94
C TYR A 554 -72.82 -1.16 -30.76
N LYS A 555 -72.74 -1.30 -32.09
CA LYS A 555 -72.83 -0.16 -33.02
C LYS A 555 -74.20 0.49 -33.02
N GLU A 556 -75.25 -0.31 -32.87
CA GLU A 556 -76.64 0.13 -32.90
C GLU A 556 -77.44 -0.55 -31.78
N LYS A 557 -78.55 0.07 -31.36
CA LYS A 557 -79.48 -0.49 -30.36
C LYS A 557 -80.51 -1.45 -30.99
N SER A 558 -80.28 -1.85 -32.23
CA SER A 558 -81.02 -2.85 -32.98
C SER A 558 -80.35 -4.21 -32.80
N TYR A 559 -81.14 -5.26 -32.76
CA TYR A 559 -80.67 -6.64 -32.88
C TYR A 559 -81.33 -7.25 -34.11
N GLU A 560 -80.63 -8.14 -34.80
CA GLU A 560 -81.22 -8.89 -35.89
C GLU A 560 -81.90 -10.14 -35.30
N GLN A 561 -83.22 -10.24 -35.51
CA GLN A 561 -84.01 -11.41 -35.14
C GLN A 561 -84.46 -12.10 -36.42
N ILE A 562 -83.89 -13.28 -36.69
CA ILE A 562 -84.26 -14.09 -37.83
C ILE A 562 -85.32 -15.10 -37.35
N THR A 563 -86.54 -15.00 -37.90
CA THR A 563 -87.64 -15.93 -37.61
C THR A 563 -88.04 -16.68 -38.88
N GLN A 564 -88.23 -18.00 -38.78
CA GLN A 564 -88.70 -18.81 -39.91
C GLN A 564 -90.22 -18.97 -39.89
N GLN A 565 -90.88 -18.56 -40.98
CA GLN A 565 -92.32 -18.74 -41.17
C GLN A 565 -92.60 -19.95 -42.07
N ARG A 566 -93.69 -20.70 -41.81
CA ARG A 566 -94.10 -21.83 -42.66
C ARG A 566 -94.45 -21.32 -44.06
N ALA A 567 -93.76 -21.84 -45.07
CA ALA A 567 -93.95 -21.45 -46.47
C ALA A 567 -95.27 -21.96 -47.10
N TYR A 568 -95.91 -22.97 -46.50
CA TYR A 568 -97.12 -23.57 -47.05
C TYR A 568 -98.05 -23.99 -45.90
N ASP A 569 -99.28 -23.47 -45.93
CA ASP A 569 -100.29 -23.73 -44.92
C ASP A 569 -101.32 -24.75 -45.42
N LEU A 570 -101.98 -25.48 -44.51
CA LEU A 570 -102.95 -26.50 -44.85
C LEU A 570 -104.14 -25.92 -45.64
N PHE A 571 -104.48 -24.66 -45.36
CA PHE A 571 -105.52 -23.93 -46.07
C PHE A 571 -105.14 -23.66 -47.54
N ALA A 572 -103.88 -23.30 -47.80
CA ALA A 572 -103.36 -23.11 -49.14
C ALA A 572 -103.40 -24.43 -49.95
N LEU A 573 -103.05 -25.56 -49.31
CA LEU A 573 -103.13 -26.88 -49.92
C LEU A 573 -104.57 -27.23 -50.38
N MET A 574 -105.56 -26.99 -49.52
CA MET A 574 -106.97 -27.29 -49.83
C MET A 574 -107.52 -26.39 -50.95
N CYS A 575 -107.13 -25.11 -50.97
CA CYS A 575 -107.46 -24.18 -52.05
C CYS A 575 -106.85 -24.63 -53.39
N ASP A 576 -105.60 -25.09 -53.40
CA ASP A 576 -104.95 -25.55 -54.63
C ASP A 576 -105.58 -26.85 -55.16
N ILE A 577 -105.96 -27.80 -54.30
CA ILE A 577 -106.68 -29.03 -54.70
C ILE A 577 -108.05 -28.70 -55.28
N GLY A 578 -108.82 -27.83 -54.60
CA GLY A 578 -110.14 -27.39 -55.07
C GLY A 578 -110.07 -26.61 -56.37
N GLY A 579 -109.06 -25.73 -56.51
CA GLY A 579 -108.80 -24.98 -57.75
C GLY A 579 -108.44 -25.90 -58.91
N SER A 580 -107.59 -26.90 -58.66
CA SER A 580 -107.18 -27.89 -59.68
C SER A 580 -108.35 -28.76 -60.15
N MET A 581 -109.17 -29.27 -59.22
CA MET A 581 -110.37 -30.06 -59.56
C MET A 581 -111.40 -29.25 -60.35
N GLY A 582 -111.63 -27.98 -59.95
CA GLY A 582 -112.54 -27.08 -60.64
C GLY A 582 -112.08 -26.73 -62.06
N LEU A 583 -110.76 -26.59 -62.27
CA LEU A 583 -110.17 -26.23 -63.57
C LEU A 583 -110.23 -27.37 -64.59
N PHE A 584 -109.90 -28.61 -64.19
CA PHE A 584 -109.72 -29.72 -65.14
C PHE A 584 -110.96 -30.54 -65.41
N VAL A 585 -111.84 -30.72 -64.42
CA VAL A 585 -113.00 -31.63 -64.53
C VAL A 585 -114.32 -30.85 -64.46
N GLY A 586 -114.30 -29.59 -64.01
CA GLY A 586 -115.52 -28.85 -63.69
C GLY A 586 -116.30 -29.49 -62.53
N ALA A 587 -115.62 -30.30 -61.71
CA ALA A 587 -116.21 -31.01 -60.59
C ALA A 587 -115.99 -30.23 -59.29
N SER A 588 -117.03 -30.15 -58.48
CA SER A 588 -116.98 -29.61 -57.12
C SER A 588 -117.14 -30.75 -56.11
N MET A 589 -117.02 -30.43 -54.81
CA MET A 589 -117.32 -31.39 -53.74
C MET A 589 -118.74 -31.98 -53.89
N LEU A 590 -119.70 -31.19 -54.40
CA LEU A 590 -121.07 -31.65 -54.69
C LEU A 590 -121.08 -32.70 -55.81
N THR A 591 -120.22 -32.57 -56.82
CA THR A 591 -120.13 -33.52 -57.94
C THR A 591 -119.59 -34.88 -57.51
N ILE A 592 -118.69 -34.91 -56.50
CA ILE A 592 -118.24 -36.17 -55.86
C ILE A 592 -119.40 -36.81 -55.08
N CYS A 593 -120.18 -36.02 -54.34
CA CYS A 593 -121.36 -36.52 -53.64
C CYS A 593 -122.41 -37.08 -54.61
N GLU A 594 -122.59 -36.47 -55.79
CA GLU A 594 -123.53 -36.91 -56.82
C GLU A 594 -123.13 -38.26 -57.45
N LEU A 595 -121.83 -38.48 -57.68
CA LEU A 595 -121.30 -39.77 -58.10
C LEU A 595 -121.48 -40.87 -57.04
N LEU A 596 -121.33 -40.52 -55.76
CA LEU A 596 -121.59 -41.43 -54.65
C LEU A 596 -123.07 -41.79 -54.55
N ASP A 597 -123.98 -40.83 -54.74
CA ASP A 597 -125.43 -41.06 -54.72
C ASP A 597 -125.88 -41.94 -55.90
N LEU A 598 -125.35 -41.69 -57.10
CA LEU A 598 -125.59 -42.53 -58.28
C LEU A 598 -125.06 -43.97 -58.06
N GLY A 599 -123.87 -44.11 -57.46
CA GLY A 599 -123.28 -45.41 -57.12
C GLY A 599 -124.08 -46.18 -56.06
N LEU A 600 -124.58 -45.48 -55.03
CA LEU A 600 -125.44 -46.03 -54.01
C LEU A 600 -126.80 -46.45 -54.58
N HIS A 601 -127.43 -45.60 -55.41
CA HIS A 601 -128.68 -45.90 -56.08
C HIS A 601 -128.59 -47.13 -56.98
N ASN A 602 -127.50 -47.26 -57.76
CA ASN A 602 -127.29 -48.40 -58.66
C ASN A 602 -126.95 -49.70 -57.89
N SER A 603 -126.30 -49.58 -56.72
CA SER A 603 -126.04 -50.71 -55.82
C SER A 603 -127.34 -51.24 -55.18
N ILE A 604 -128.28 -50.34 -54.84
CA ILE A 604 -129.62 -50.70 -54.35
C ILE A 604 -130.49 -51.31 -55.48
N TYR A 605 -130.36 -50.82 -56.72
CA TYR A 605 -131.08 -51.34 -57.89
C TYR A 605 -130.63 -52.74 -58.30
N ARG A 606 -129.32 -53.05 -58.23
CA ARG A 606 -128.78 -54.38 -58.54
C ARG A 606 -129.10 -55.44 -57.47
N LEU A 607 -129.34 -55.05 -56.23
CA LEU A 607 -129.71 -55.97 -55.15
C LEU A 607 -131.19 -56.44 -55.25
N THR A 608 -132.05 -55.72 -55.98
CA THR A 608 -133.49 -56.03 -56.02
C THR A 608 -133.95 -56.85 -57.22
N HIS A 609 -133.26 -56.88 -58.36
CA HIS A 609 -133.72 -57.62 -59.57
C HIS A 609 -132.59 -58.39 -60.29
N GLY A 610 -132.36 -59.64 -59.87
CA GLY A 610 -131.35 -60.52 -60.47
C GLY A 610 -131.57 -62.03 -60.27
N ARG A 611 -132.72 -62.59 -60.72
CA ARG A 611 -132.85 -63.95 -61.29
C ARG A 611 -134.26 -64.19 -61.86
N ARG A 612 -134.39 -64.34 -63.19
CA ARG A 612 -135.55 -64.92 -63.88
C ARG A 612 -135.17 -66.29 -64.46
N ARG A 613 -136.07 -67.28 -64.36
CA ARG A 613 -136.24 -68.39 -65.33
C ARG A 613 -137.67 -68.32 -65.87
N ALA A 614 -137.81 -68.72 -67.14
CA ALA A 614 -138.80 -68.32 -68.15
C ALA A 614 -140.18 -69.04 -68.11
N PRO A 615 -141.22 -68.52 -68.84
CA PRO A 615 -142.56 -69.12 -69.00
C PRO A 615 -142.66 -69.97 -70.30
N PRO A 616 -143.77 -70.64 -70.70
CA PRO A 616 -145.20 -70.37 -70.45
C PRO A 616 -145.74 -70.80 -69.09
#